data_AF-A0A2T6C948-F1
#
_entry.id   AF-A0A2T6C948-F1
#
_cell.length_a   1.000
_cell.length_b   1.000
_cell.length_c   1.000
_cell.angle_alpha   90.00
_cell.angle_beta   90.00
_cell.angle_gamma   90.00
#
_symmetry.space_group_name_H-M   'P 1'
#
loop_
_entity.id
_entity.type
_entity.pdbx_description
1 polymer ?
#
loop_
_entity_poly.entity_id
_entity_poly.type
_entity_poly.pdbx_seq_one_letter_code
_entity_poly.pdbx_strand_id
1 'polypeptide(L)'
;MTIKSDKWIRRKAKEEGMIEPFVDSNVGKGEAVSFGLSSYGYDLRVGDEFKIFHNALMPVIDPKEISADSFLDYKGDVCIIPPNSFALATSVEYFRIPENVLAVCVGKSTYARCGIITNVTPFEPGWEGHVTLEISNTTPLPAKIYANEGLCQVLFFESDEACEVSYKAKQGKYQHQRGITLPRI
;
A
#
# COMPACT_ATOMS: atom_id res chain seq x y z
N MET A 1 -3.86 -23.36 -1.89
CA MET A 1 -3.75 -21.98 -1.37
C MET A 1 -5.13 -21.47 -0.96
N THR A 2 -5.34 -21.20 0.34
CA THR A 2 -6.61 -20.66 0.86
C THR A 2 -6.39 -19.29 1.49
N ILE A 3 -7.42 -18.44 1.41
CA ILE A 3 -7.42 -17.12 2.04
C ILE A 3 -7.43 -17.23 3.57
N LYS A 4 -6.73 -16.33 4.27
CA LYS A 4 -6.66 -16.33 5.74
C LYS A 4 -7.75 -15.49 6.38
N SER A 5 -8.27 -15.99 7.50
CA SER A 5 -9.32 -15.35 8.29
C SER A 5 -8.76 -14.29 9.23
N ASP A 6 -9.65 -13.42 9.68
CA ASP A 6 -9.44 -12.43 10.73
C ASP A 6 -8.73 -13.00 11.97
N LYS A 7 -9.08 -14.21 12.42
CA LYS A 7 -8.44 -14.90 13.56
C LYS A 7 -6.97 -15.17 13.30
N TRP A 8 -6.62 -15.66 12.10
CA TRP A 8 -5.24 -15.91 11.72
C TRP A 8 -4.44 -14.60 11.61
N ILE A 9 -5.04 -13.57 10.98
CA ILE A 9 -4.41 -12.26 10.81
C ILE A 9 -4.12 -11.62 12.18
N ARG A 10 -5.11 -11.63 13.08
CA ARG A 10 -4.97 -11.15 14.47
C ARG A 10 -3.83 -11.83 15.20
N ARG A 11 -3.77 -13.17 15.12
CA ARG A 11 -2.71 -13.96 15.76
C ARG A 11 -1.34 -13.56 15.22
N LYS A 12 -1.16 -13.57 13.89
CA LYS A 12 0.10 -13.19 13.25
C LYS A 12 0.52 -11.75 13.56
N ALA A 13 -0.42 -10.81 13.61
CA ALA A 13 -0.12 -9.43 13.97
C ALA A 13 0.31 -9.29 15.44
N LYS A 14 -0.40 -9.90 16.39
CA LYS A 14 -0.11 -9.76 17.83
C LYS A 14 1.09 -10.57 18.33
N GLU A 15 1.29 -11.76 17.79
CA GLU A 15 2.34 -12.69 18.27
C GLU A 15 3.65 -12.55 17.49
N GLU A 16 3.58 -12.21 16.20
CA GLU A 16 4.73 -12.20 15.29
C GLU A 16 5.03 -10.80 14.71
N GLY A 17 4.24 -9.77 15.07
CA GLY A 17 4.47 -8.41 14.57
C GLY A 17 4.25 -8.27 13.06
N MET A 18 3.38 -9.11 12.47
CA MET A 18 3.13 -9.12 11.02
C MET A 18 2.65 -7.76 10.48
N ILE A 19 1.93 -6.97 11.30
CA ILE A 19 1.39 -5.65 10.95
C ILE A 19 1.61 -4.71 12.13
N GLU A 20 2.24 -3.55 11.92
CA GLU A 20 2.49 -2.56 12.96
C GLU A 20 2.35 -1.12 12.44
N PRO A 21 1.51 -0.26 13.05
CA PRO A 21 0.56 -0.56 14.13
C PRO A 21 -0.63 -1.40 13.67
N PHE A 22 -1.10 -2.34 14.51
CA PHE A 22 -2.25 -3.21 14.22
C PHE A 22 -3.54 -2.70 14.88
N VAL A 23 -4.61 -2.60 14.09
CA VAL A 23 -5.96 -2.27 14.57
C VAL A 23 -6.85 -3.50 14.52
N ASP A 24 -7.23 -4.03 15.70
CA ASP A 24 -7.89 -5.34 15.85
C ASP A 24 -9.40 -5.36 15.51
N SER A 25 -9.90 -4.30 14.89
CA SER A 25 -11.29 -4.18 14.46
C SER A 25 -11.41 -3.23 13.27
N ASN A 26 -12.51 -3.32 12.53
CA ASN A 26 -12.80 -2.38 11.46
C ASN A 26 -13.36 -1.08 12.06
N VAL A 27 -12.58 0.00 11.99
CA VAL A 27 -12.91 1.31 12.57
C VAL A 27 -13.19 2.35 11.48
N GLY A 28 -13.72 3.52 11.86
CA GLY A 28 -13.94 4.66 10.96
C GLY A 28 -15.30 4.68 10.24
N LYS A 29 -16.20 3.73 10.48
CA LYS A 29 -17.52 3.72 9.84
C LYS A 29 -18.34 4.98 10.17
N GLY A 30 -18.51 5.85 9.18
CA GLY A 30 -19.34 7.07 9.27
C GLY A 30 -18.55 8.36 9.46
N GLU A 31 -17.27 8.29 9.82
CA GLU A 31 -16.41 9.46 10.07
C GLU A 31 -15.16 9.50 9.17
N ALA A 32 -14.69 8.33 8.73
CA ALA A 32 -13.52 8.16 7.87
C ALA A 32 -13.75 7.01 6.86
N VAL A 33 -12.87 6.86 5.88
CA VAL A 33 -12.78 5.62 5.10
C VAL A 33 -12.25 4.53 6.02
N SER A 34 -13.03 3.47 6.20
CA SER A 34 -12.76 2.48 7.24
C SER A 34 -11.42 1.75 7.08
N PHE A 35 -10.79 1.38 8.20
CA PHE A 35 -9.52 0.65 8.21
C PHE A 35 -9.45 -0.38 9.34
N GLY A 36 -8.39 -1.20 9.35
CA GLY A 36 -8.14 -2.24 10.35
C GLY A 36 -8.64 -3.63 9.93
N LEU A 37 -8.74 -4.53 10.91
CA LEU A 37 -9.06 -5.94 10.67
C LEU A 37 -10.44 -6.14 10.03
N SER A 38 -10.48 -6.93 8.96
CA SER A 38 -11.69 -7.37 8.25
C SER A 38 -11.81 -8.90 8.28
N SER A 39 -12.93 -9.45 7.81
CA SER A 39 -13.25 -10.88 7.95
C SER A 39 -12.20 -11.82 7.35
N TYR A 40 -11.63 -11.45 6.19
CA TYR A 40 -10.63 -12.23 5.46
C TYR A 40 -9.50 -11.35 4.89
N GLY A 41 -9.17 -10.27 5.60
CA GLY A 41 -8.17 -9.32 5.16
C GLY A 41 -7.93 -8.21 6.16
N TYR A 42 -7.06 -7.28 5.80
CA TYR A 42 -6.74 -6.12 6.63
C TYR A 42 -6.79 -4.85 5.79
N ASP A 43 -7.60 -3.88 6.21
CA ASP A 43 -7.70 -2.58 5.53
C ASP A 43 -6.53 -1.69 6.00
N LEU A 44 -5.55 -1.46 5.14
CA LEU A 44 -4.40 -0.59 5.42
C LEU A 44 -4.75 0.88 5.24
N ARG A 45 -4.02 1.76 5.93
CA ARG A 45 -4.14 3.22 5.79
C ARG A 45 -3.05 3.78 4.90
N VAL A 46 -3.35 4.90 4.25
CA VAL A 46 -2.36 5.73 3.55
C VAL A 46 -1.77 6.76 4.53
N GLY A 47 -0.45 7.00 4.44
CA GLY A 47 0.25 8.00 5.24
C GLY A 47 -0.06 9.44 4.82
N ASP A 48 0.56 10.41 5.50
CA ASP A 48 0.36 11.84 5.27
C ASP A 48 1.40 12.47 4.33
N GLU A 49 2.38 11.70 3.87
CA GLU A 49 3.40 12.11 2.90
C GLU A 49 3.07 11.55 1.51
N PHE A 50 3.16 12.42 0.50
CA PHE A 50 2.82 12.13 -0.89
C PHE A 50 3.88 12.69 -1.85
N LYS A 51 4.11 11.98 -2.94
CA LYS A 51 4.82 12.46 -4.15
C LYS A 51 3.81 12.57 -5.28
N ILE A 52 3.35 13.79 -5.57
CA ILE A 52 2.32 14.06 -6.57
C ILE A 52 2.99 14.24 -7.93
N PHE A 53 2.59 13.45 -8.94
CA PHE A 53 3.18 13.54 -10.26
C PHE A 53 2.84 14.88 -10.95
N HIS A 54 3.85 15.47 -11.60
CA HIS A 54 3.67 16.58 -12.54
C HIS A 54 4.60 16.44 -13.75
N ASN A 55 4.19 17.04 -14.86
CA ASN A 55 4.91 17.00 -16.14
C ASN A 55 5.66 18.30 -16.47
N ALA A 56 5.73 19.25 -15.55
CA ALA A 56 6.31 20.57 -15.80
C ALA A 56 7.82 20.57 -16.11
N LEU A 57 8.57 19.61 -15.55
CA LEU A 57 10.04 19.60 -15.63
C LEU A 57 10.62 18.47 -16.49
N MET A 58 9.84 17.41 -16.73
CA MET A 58 10.29 16.22 -17.48
C MET A 58 9.29 15.87 -18.59
N PRO A 59 9.74 15.72 -19.84
CA PRO A 59 8.86 15.43 -20.97
C PRO A 59 8.47 13.95 -21.08
N VAL A 60 9.23 13.05 -20.45
CA VAL A 60 9.07 11.60 -20.56
C VAL A 60 9.29 10.96 -19.19
N ILE A 61 8.49 9.94 -18.87
CA ILE A 61 8.71 9.07 -17.71
C ILE A 61 9.42 7.80 -18.16
N ASP A 62 10.64 7.61 -17.65
CA ASP A 62 11.40 6.37 -17.80
C ASP A 62 11.44 5.62 -16.46
N PRO A 63 10.79 4.44 -16.33
CA PRO A 63 10.86 3.63 -15.12
C PRO A 63 12.28 3.21 -14.71
N LYS A 64 13.26 3.28 -15.63
CA LYS A 64 14.66 2.97 -15.36
C LYS A 64 15.44 4.15 -14.77
N GLU A 65 15.03 5.38 -15.08
CA GLU A 65 15.74 6.61 -14.76
C GLU A 65 14.76 7.71 -14.34
N ILE A 66 13.88 7.37 -13.40
CA ILE A 66 12.86 8.30 -12.93
C ILE A 66 13.47 9.44 -12.11
N SER A 67 13.21 10.68 -12.52
CA SER A 67 13.68 11.86 -11.80
C SER A 67 12.77 12.18 -10.61
N ALA A 68 13.37 12.56 -9.49
CA ALA A 68 12.63 13.11 -8.35
C ALA A 68 11.89 14.41 -8.73
N ASP A 69 12.40 15.14 -9.73
CA ASP A 69 11.78 16.37 -10.26
C ASP A 69 10.48 16.12 -11.06
N SER A 70 10.09 14.86 -11.26
CA SER A 70 8.75 14.51 -11.77
C SER A 70 7.67 14.54 -10.69
N PHE A 71 8.03 14.84 -9.44
CA PHE A 71 7.14 14.82 -8.29
C PHE A 71 7.24 16.08 -7.45
N LEU A 72 6.07 16.53 -6.98
CA LEU A 72 5.97 17.51 -5.92
C LEU A 72 5.75 16.78 -4.59
N ASP A 73 6.64 17.03 -3.64
CA ASP A 73 6.49 16.54 -2.27
C ASP A 73 5.38 17.32 -1.56
N TYR A 74 4.42 16.59 -1.01
CA TYR A 74 3.29 17.13 -0.27
C TYR A 74 3.12 16.38 1.05
N LYS A 75 2.89 17.13 2.13
CA LYS A 75 2.56 16.58 3.44
C LYS A 75 1.30 17.24 3.99
N GLY A 76 0.29 16.44 4.34
CA GLY A 76 -0.95 16.95 4.91
C GLY A 76 -2.09 15.95 4.95
N ASP A 77 -3.19 16.34 5.59
CA ASP A 77 -4.34 15.47 5.86
C ASP A 77 -5.14 15.09 4.61
N VAL A 78 -5.10 15.94 3.58
CA VAL A 78 -5.84 15.72 2.32
C VAL A 78 -4.95 16.02 1.12
N CYS A 79 -4.51 14.97 0.43
CA CYS A 79 -3.81 15.10 -0.84
C CYS A 79 -4.80 15.29 -1.99
N ILE A 80 -4.51 16.24 -2.89
CA ILE A 80 -5.30 16.47 -4.11
C ILE A 80 -4.49 15.97 -5.30
N ILE A 81 -4.95 14.90 -5.93
CA ILE A 81 -4.35 14.34 -7.14
C ILE A 81 -4.98 15.05 -8.35
N PRO A 82 -4.18 15.66 -9.25
CA PRO A 82 -4.70 16.32 -10.46
C PRO A 82 -5.51 15.37 -11.34
N PRO A 83 -6.39 15.91 -12.22
CA PRO A 83 -7.07 15.14 -13.24
C PRO A 83 -6.11 14.28 -14.05
N ASN A 84 -6.49 13.03 -14.33
CA ASN A 84 -5.74 12.11 -15.19
C ASN A 84 -4.24 11.97 -14.82
N SER A 85 -3.94 12.05 -13.52
CA SER A 85 -2.59 11.97 -12.94
C SER A 85 -2.56 10.93 -11.81
N PHE A 86 -1.42 10.80 -11.14
CA PHE A 86 -1.26 9.90 -10.00
C PHE A 86 -0.40 10.51 -8.89
N ALA A 87 -0.41 9.88 -7.73
CA ALA A 87 0.51 10.17 -6.64
C ALA A 87 1.07 8.87 -6.04
N LEU A 88 2.26 8.96 -5.46
CA LEU A 88 2.83 7.92 -4.63
C LEU A 88 2.70 8.29 -3.16
N ALA A 89 2.43 7.31 -2.32
CA ALA A 89 2.41 7.43 -0.87
C ALA A 89 2.97 6.16 -0.23
N THR A 90 2.99 6.11 1.10
CA THR A 90 3.28 4.88 1.84
C THR A 90 2.13 4.49 2.76
N SER A 91 2.03 3.21 3.11
CA SER A 91 1.11 2.78 4.17
C SER A 91 1.55 3.30 5.53
N VAL A 92 0.58 3.58 6.41
CA VAL A 92 0.86 3.82 7.84
C VAL A 92 1.43 2.55 8.47
N GLU A 93 0.87 1.40 8.13
CA GLU A 93 1.32 0.11 8.64
C GLU A 93 2.64 -0.34 7.99
N TYR A 94 3.55 -0.82 8.82
CA TYR A 94 4.70 -1.62 8.46
C TYR A 94 4.31 -3.10 8.49
N PHE A 95 4.69 -3.84 7.45
CA PHE A 95 4.37 -5.26 7.33
C PHE A 95 5.62 -6.12 7.46
N ARG A 96 5.47 -7.33 8.03
CA ARG A 96 6.48 -8.39 8.06
C ARG A 96 5.85 -9.69 7.59
N ILE A 97 6.00 -10.00 6.31
CA ILE A 97 5.31 -11.12 5.68
C ILE A 97 6.03 -12.43 5.98
N PRO A 98 5.33 -13.46 6.52
CA PRO A 98 5.92 -14.78 6.72
C PRO A 98 6.47 -15.39 5.43
N GLU A 99 7.50 -16.24 5.53
CA GLU A 99 8.16 -16.85 4.36
C GLU A 99 7.28 -17.84 3.57
N ASN A 100 6.12 -18.21 4.10
CA ASN A 100 5.16 -19.08 3.43
C ASN A 100 3.87 -18.34 3.01
N VAL A 101 3.86 -17.00 3.08
CA VAL A 101 2.69 -16.17 2.79
C VAL A 101 2.98 -15.22 1.62
N LEU A 102 2.04 -15.14 0.69
CA LEU A 102 1.95 -14.06 -0.29
C LEU A 102 0.74 -13.20 0.07
N ALA A 103 0.86 -11.88 0.00
CA ALA A 103 -0.29 -10.99 0.14
C ALA A 103 -0.58 -10.20 -1.13
N VAL A 104 -1.86 -10.00 -1.42
CA VAL A 104 -2.33 -9.17 -2.53
C VAL A 104 -3.16 -8.03 -1.96
N CYS A 105 -3.01 -6.84 -2.54
CA CYS A 105 -3.70 -5.65 -2.08
C CYS A 105 -4.71 -5.18 -3.14
N VAL A 106 -5.92 -4.83 -2.72
CA VAL A 106 -7.01 -4.40 -3.58
C VAL A 106 -7.60 -3.08 -3.08
N GLY A 107 -7.92 -2.16 -3.99
CA GLY A 107 -8.49 -0.85 -3.64
C GLY A 107 -9.87 -0.97 -2.98
N LYS A 108 -10.17 -0.06 -2.03
CA LYS A 108 -11.48 0.00 -1.39
C LYS A 108 -12.55 0.55 -2.34
N SER A 109 -13.78 0.08 -2.16
CA SER A 109 -14.93 0.50 -2.98
C SER A 109 -15.22 2.00 -2.93
N THR A 110 -14.93 2.68 -1.81
CA THR A 110 -15.08 4.14 -1.68
C THR A 110 -14.30 4.88 -2.76
N TYR A 111 -13.03 4.53 -2.96
CA TYR A 111 -12.16 5.15 -3.96
C TYR A 111 -12.45 4.65 -5.38
N ALA A 112 -12.65 3.34 -5.53
CA ALA A 112 -12.94 2.74 -6.84
C ALA A 112 -14.20 3.34 -7.49
N ARG A 113 -15.25 3.63 -6.69
CA ARG A 113 -16.49 4.26 -7.17
C ARG A 113 -16.32 5.72 -7.60
N CYS A 114 -15.21 6.35 -7.24
CA CYS A 114 -14.84 7.70 -7.64
C CYS A 114 -13.81 7.72 -8.77
N GLY A 115 -13.54 6.59 -9.44
CA GLY A 115 -12.54 6.51 -10.51
C GLY A 115 -11.09 6.59 -10.02
N ILE A 116 -10.87 6.35 -8.73
CA ILE A 116 -9.55 6.33 -8.11
C ILE A 116 -9.10 4.88 -7.98
N ILE A 117 -7.98 4.55 -8.62
CA ILE A 117 -7.42 3.21 -8.66
C ILE A 117 -6.18 3.21 -7.78
N THR A 118 -6.05 2.22 -6.89
CA THR A 118 -4.80 2.00 -6.17
C THR A 118 -4.10 0.79 -6.74
N ASN A 119 -2.86 0.98 -7.18
CA ASN A 119 -2.00 -0.09 -7.67
C ASN A 119 -0.92 -0.39 -6.63
N VAL A 120 -0.88 -1.65 -6.21
CA VAL A 120 0.03 -2.13 -5.17
C VAL A 120 0.52 -3.50 -5.60
N THR A 121 1.84 -3.67 -5.66
CA THR A 121 2.45 -4.95 -6.01
C THR A 121 2.27 -5.96 -4.88
N PRO A 122 2.22 -7.28 -5.16
CA PRO A 122 2.13 -8.30 -4.13
C PRO A 122 3.21 -8.17 -3.06
N PHE A 123 2.87 -8.54 -1.83
CA PHE A 123 3.83 -8.61 -0.73
C PHE A 123 4.42 -10.01 -0.74
N GLU A 124 5.71 -10.07 -1.07
CA GLU A 124 6.43 -11.32 -1.29
C GLU A 124 6.74 -12.04 0.04
N PRO A 125 6.89 -13.37 0.03
CA PRO A 125 7.23 -14.11 1.24
C PRO A 125 8.57 -13.64 1.82
N GLY A 126 8.60 -13.31 3.11
CA GLY A 126 9.77 -12.76 3.79
C GLY A 126 10.03 -11.27 3.54
N TRP A 127 9.17 -10.56 2.79
CA TRP A 127 9.27 -9.11 2.64
C TRP A 127 8.85 -8.40 3.93
N GLU A 128 9.54 -7.31 4.25
CA GLU A 128 9.12 -6.36 5.27
C GLU A 128 9.36 -4.91 4.87
N GLY A 129 8.47 -4.01 5.29
CA GLY A 129 8.51 -2.61 4.91
C GLY A 129 7.18 -1.88 5.07
N HIS A 130 7.21 -0.56 4.88
CA HIS A 130 6.00 0.18 4.52
C HIS A 130 5.65 -0.14 3.07
N VAL A 131 4.36 -0.26 2.75
CA VAL A 131 3.89 -0.53 1.39
C VAL A 131 3.97 0.76 0.58
N THR A 132 4.57 0.74 -0.60
CA THR A 132 4.46 1.85 -1.56
C THR A 132 3.10 1.77 -2.24
N LEU A 133 2.35 2.87 -2.19
CA LEU A 133 0.99 2.97 -2.71
C LEU A 133 1.01 3.88 -3.94
N GLU A 134 0.65 3.36 -5.11
CA GLU A 134 0.39 4.17 -6.30
C GLU A 134 -1.11 4.44 -6.37
N ILE A 135 -1.48 5.72 -6.49
CA ILE A 135 -2.87 6.17 -6.47
C ILE A 135 -3.13 6.94 -7.76
N SER A 136 -3.81 6.29 -8.69
CA SER A 136 -4.18 6.83 -10.00
C SER A 136 -5.56 7.50 -9.94
N ASN A 137 -5.62 8.77 -10.32
CA ASN A 137 -6.86 9.47 -10.59
C ASN A 137 -7.19 9.36 -12.08
N THR A 138 -8.13 8.49 -12.43
CA THR A 138 -8.53 8.29 -13.83
C THR A 138 -9.63 9.24 -14.30
N THR A 139 -10.05 10.17 -13.44
CA THR A 139 -11.12 11.13 -13.73
C THR A 139 -10.57 12.46 -14.28
N PRO A 140 -11.41 13.24 -14.99
CA PRO A 140 -11.04 14.58 -15.45
C PRO A 140 -11.20 15.67 -14.36
N LEU A 141 -11.35 15.29 -13.08
CA LEU A 141 -11.48 16.22 -11.95
C LEU A 141 -10.40 15.95 -10.91
N PRO A 142 -9.97 16.95 -10.11
CA PRO A 142 -9.08 16.71 -8.98
C PRO A 142 -9.72 15.75 -7.97
N ALA A 143 -8.94 14.79 -7.47
CA ALA A 143 -9.40 13.76 -6.54
C ALA A 143 -8.77 13.94 -5.16
N LYS A 144 -9.58 13.81 -4.10
CA LYS A 144 -9.12 13.89 -2.71
C LYS A 144 -8.73 12.51 -2.18
N ILE A 145 -7.56 12.41 -1.57
CA ILE A 145 -7.10 11.27 -0.78
C ILE A 145 -6.94 11.73 0.66
N TYR A 146 -7.52 10.99 1.59
CA TYR A 146 -7.54 11.34 3.01
C TYR A 146 -6.45 10.54 3.72
N ALA A 147 -5.45 11.25 4.25
CA ALA A 147 -4.36 10.64 4.99
C ALA A 147 -4.83 10.02 6.30
N ASN A 148 -4.14 8.99 6.77
CA ASN A 148 -4.45 8.22 7.97
C ASN A 148 -5.81 7.48 7.95
N GLU A 149 -6.48 7.44 6.79
CA GLU A 149 -7.70 6.68 6.55
C GLU A 149 -7.45 5.46 5.65
N GLY A 150 -8.42 4.54 5.59
CA GLY A 150 -8.27 3.30 4.85
C GLY A 150 -8.22 3.51 3.34
N LEU A 151 -7.22 2.95 2.66
CA LEU A 151 -7.05 3.07 1.21
C LEU A 151 -7.34 1.75 0.48
N CYS A 152 -6.79 0.65 1.00
CA CYS A 152 -6.84 -0.66 0.36
C CYS A 152 -7.02 -1.78 1.37
N GLN A 153 -7.44 -2.94 0.89
CA GLN A 153 -7.54 -4.18 1.65
C GLN A 153 -6.44 -5.15 1.23
N VAL A 154 -5.71 -5.69 2.19
CA VAL A 154 -4.72 -6.74 2.03
C VAL A 154 -5.36 -8.10 2.27
N LEU A 155 -5.15 -9.03 1.34
CA LEU A 155 -5.58 -10.42 1.38
C LEU A 155 -4.35 -11.32 1.51
N PHE A 156 -4.37 -12.27 2.45
CA PHE A 156 -3.23 -13.13 2.74
C PHE A 156 -3.49 -14.56 2.29
N PHE A 157 -2.50 -15.13 1.60
CA PHE A 157 -2.55 -16.46 1.04
C PHE A 157 -1.33 -17.25 1.50
N GLU A 158 -1.55 -18.40 2.13
CA GLU A 158 -0.47 -19.28 2.60
C GLU A 158 -0.34 -20.47 1.67
N SER A 159 0.92 -20.78 1.32
CA SER A 159 1.30 -21.96 0.56
C SER A 159 1.36 -23.19 1.49
N ASP A 160 1.13 -24.36 0.92
CA ASP A 160 1.38 -25.66 1.54
C ASP A 160 2.87 -26.03 1.51
N GLU A 161 3.61 -25.52 0.53
CA GLU A 161 5.06 -25.70 0.39
C GLU A 161 5.81 -24.37 0.57
N ALA A 162 6.98 -24.44 1.21
CA ALA A 162 7.87 -23.29 1.34
C ALA A 162 8.45 -22.90 -0.03
N CYS A 163 8.58 -21.61 -0.31
CA CYS A 163 9.28 -21.16 -1.51
C CYS A 163 10.77 -21.51 -1.42
N GLU A 164 11.38 -21.91 -2.54
CA GLU A 164 12.83 -22.19 -2.59
C GLU A 164 13.67 -20.96 -2.22
N VAL A 165 13.24 -19.76 -2.63
CA VAL A 165 13.94 -18.49 -2.39
C VAL A 165 12.95 -17.40 -1.98
N SER A 166 13.00 -16.98 -0.71
CA SER A 166 12.19 -15.88 -0.17
C SER A 166 12.70 -14.51 -0.63
N TYR A 167 11.89 -13.45 -0.48
CA TYR A 167 12.28 -12.07 -0.76
C TYR A 167 13.51 -11.64 0.04
N LYS A 168 13.57 -12.07 1.30
CA LYS A 168 14.69 -11.86 2.19
C LYS A 168 15.95 -12.57 1.70
N ALA A 169 15.82 -13.84 1.30
CA ALA A 169 16.95 -14.65 0.82
C ALA A 169 17.56 -14.07 -0.46
N LYS A 170 16.74 -13.57 -1.39
CA LYS A 170 17.22 -12.91 -2.63
C LYS A 170 17.70 -11.46 -2.44
N GLN A 171 17.78 -10.96 -1.20
CA GLN A 171 18.15 -9.57 -0.89
C GLN A 171 17.34 -8.55 -1.70
N GLY A 172 16.02 -8.72 -1.70
CA GLY A 172 15.15 -7.90 -2.54
C GLY A 172 15.31 -6.39 -2.29
N LYS A 173 15.25 -5.63 -3.39
CA LYS A 173 15.63 -4.20 -3.48
C LYS A 173 14.88 -3.27 -2.53
N TYR A 174 13.68 -3.66 -2.11
CA TYR A 174 12.75 -2.87 -1.32
C TYR A 174 12.54 -3.47 0.08
N GLN A 175 13.48 -4.29 0.54
CA GLN A 175 13.46 -4.81 1.90
C GLN A 175 13.72 -3.70 2.92
N HIS A 176 12.95 -3.69 4.00
CA HIS A 176 12.95 -2.67 5.05
C HIS A 176 12.65 -1.25 4.54
N GLN A 177 11.95 -1.12 3.41
CA GLN A 177 11.73 0.20 2.81
C GLN A 177 10.96 1.13 3.77
N ARG A 178 11.42 2.40 3.78
CA ARG A 178 10.84 3.49 4.57
C ARG A 178 10.67 4.70 3.68
N GLY A 179 9.57 5.42 3.87
CA GLY A 179 9.20 6.55 3.03
C GLY A 179 8.92 6.15 1.58
N ILE A 180 8.65 7.14 0.75
CA ILE A 180 8.25 6.93 -0.65
C ILE A 180 9.50 6.64 -1.49
N THR A 181 9.82 5.36 -1.65
CA THR A 181 10.98 4.91 -2.42
C THR A 181 10.64 4.85 -3.91
N LEU A 182 11.38 5.60 -4.73
CA LEU A 182 11.28 5.54 -6.20
C LEU A 182 11.87 4.22 -6.75
N PRO A 183 11.46 3.80 -7.96
CA PRO A 183 11.98 2.61 -8.63
C PRO A 183 13.51 2.47 -8.60
N ARG A 184 14.00 1.24 -8.33
CA ARG A 184 15.41 0.84 -8.35
C ARG A 184 15.63 -0.34 -9.31
N ILE A 185 16.64 -0.23 -10.18
CA ILE A 185 17.10 -1.33 -11.05
C ILE A 185 18.26 -2.08 -10.43
#